data_AF-A0A966YE70-F1
#
_entry.id   AF-A0A966YE70-F1
#
_cell.length_a   1.000
_cell.length_b   1.000
_cell.length_c   1.000
_cell.angle_alpha   90.00
_cell.angle_beta   90.00
_cell.angle_gamma   90.00
#
_symmetry.space_group_name_H-M   'P 1'
#
loop_
_entity.id
_entity.type
_entity.pdbx_description
1 polymer ?
#
loop_
_entity_poly.entity_id
_entity_poly.type
_entity_poly.pdbx_seq_one_letter_code
_entity_poly.pdbx_strand_id
1 'polypeptide(L)'
;MQVYGGLAGTIQIGETLDAWPQYKGKFEEVTLALSEVNIKDGVIDALGTSDGYMIGWQKRINGQLNPKMTMRPGETQIWNLANIGSRGLYNLALTDENLENPWQATILAVDGNETDMRPLPLPLSADPLRMQNALAPTAIPGGGRL
;
A
#
# COMPACT_ATOMS: atom_id res chain seq x y z
N MET A 1 5.71 -12.74 -16.58
CA MET A 1 5.50 -14.05 -15.93
C MET A 1 6.15 -14.12 -14.55
N GLN A 2 7.45 -13.80 -14.40
CA GLN A 2 8.18 -14.02 -13.14
C GLN A 2 7.58 -13.28 -11.92
N VAL A 3 7.40 -11.96 -12.00
CA VAL A 3 6.79 -11.15 -10.91
C VAL A 3 5.40 -11.66 -10.53
N TYR A 4 4.56 -11.95 -11.53
CA TYR A 4 3.22 -12.49 -11.31
C TYR A 4 3.25 -13.89 -10.66
N GLY A 5 4.20 -14.72 -11.06
CA GLY A 5 4.46 -16.05 -10.48
C GLY A 5 5.07 -16.03 -9.08
N GLY A 6 5.24 -14.84 -8.47
CA GLY A 6 5.69 -14.70 -7.09
C GLY A 6 7.18 -14.38 -6.91
N LEU A 7 7.93 -14.12 -7.99
CA LEU A 7 9.32 -13.62 -7.89
C LEU A 7 9.35 -12.11 -7.62
N ALA A 8 8.65 -11.68 -6.57
CA ALA A 8 8.65 -10.30 -6.08
C ALA A 8 8.43 -10.30 -4.57
N GLY A 9 9.09 -9.37 -3.88
CA GLY A 9 9.05 -9.25 -2.43
C GLY A 9 9.71 -7.98 -1.96
N THR A 10 9.71 -7.77 -0.65
CA THR A 10 10.31 -6.60 0.00
C THR A 10 11.62 -6.97 0.68
N ILE A 11 12.61 -6.08 0.61
CA ILE A 11 13.81 -6.13 1.44
C ILE A 11 13.91 -4.81 2.16
N GLN A 12 13.99 -4.85 3.48
CA GLN A 12 14.30 -3.68 4.30
C GLN A 12 15.82 -3.69 4.55
N ILE A 13 16.48 -2.58 4.23
CA ILE A 13 17.92 -2.42 4.43
C ILE A 13 18.13 -1.37 5.52
N GLY A 14 18.89 -1.74 6.55
CA GLY A 14 19.11 -0.86 7.70
C GLY A 14 17.84 -0.63 8.51
N GLU A 15 17.86 0.46 9.27
CA GLU A 15 16.78 0.84 10.18
C GLU A 15 15.96 1.97 9.54
N THR A 16 14.75 1.66 9.05
CA THR A 16 13.86 2.62 8.34
C THR A 16 13.58 3.89 9.16
N LEU A 17 13.70 3.82 10.48
CA LEU A 17 13.42 4.93 11.40
C LEU A 17 14.68 5.69 11.84
N ASP A 18 15.83 5.53 11.17
CA ASP A 18 17.06 6.28 11.46
C ASP A 18 16.85 7.80 11.45
N ALA A 19 16.11 8.32 10.45
CA ALA A 19 15.71 9.73 10.39
C ALA A 19 14.66 10.13 11.43
N TRP A 20 14.02 9.15 12.08
CA TRP A 20 12.88 9.31 12.99
C TRP A 20 13.13 8.64 14.35
N PRO A 21 14.20 9.00 15.09
CA PRO A 21 14.58 8.32 16.33
C PRO A 21 13.49 8.37 17.40
N GLN A 22 12.59 9.36 17.34
CA GLN A 22 11.44 9.46 18.24
C GLN A 22 10.40 8.34 18.07
N TYR A 23 10.43 7.54 17.00
CA TYR A 23 9.49 6.43 16.76
C TYR A 23 10.12 5.05 16.91
N LYS A 24 11.46 4.95 16.93
CA LYS A 24 12.19 3.69 17.05
C LYS A 24 11.74 2.86 18.26
N GLY A 25 11.32 1.62 18.00
CA GLY A 25 10.90 0.66 19.02
C GLY A 25 9.64 1.05 19.80
N LYS A 26 8.91 2.11 19.41
CA LYS A 26 7.70 2.56 20.13
C LYS A 26 6.41 1.97 19.59
N PHE A 27 6.38 1.64 18.31
CA PHE A 27 5.19 1.20 17.61
C PHE A 27 5.48 -0.12 16.90
N GLU A 28 4.43 -0.92 16.68
CA GLU A 28 4.56 -2.12 15.86
C GLU A 28 4.84 -1.73 14.40
N GLU A 29 5.90 -2.30 13.84
CA GLU A 29 6.28 -2.12 12.44
C GLU A 29 5.70 -3.27 11.61
N VAL A 30 4.93 -2.92 10.58
CA VAL A 30 4.22 -3.88 9.73
C VAL A 30 4.58 -3.66 8.28
N THR A 31 5.06 -4.71 7.61
CA THR A 31 5.31 -4.68 6.17
C THR A 31 4.09 -5.21 5.41
N LEU A 32 3.56 -4.39 4.50
CA LEU A 32 2.43 -4.73 3.63
C LEU A 32 2.89 -4.64 2.17
N ALA A 33 3.10 -5.80 1.56
CA ALA A 33 3.40 -5.93 0.14
C ALA A 33 2.11 -6.08 -0.67
N LEU A 34 1.77 -5.05 -1.43
CA LEU A 34 0.56 -4.97 -2.25
C LEU A 34 0.82 -5.61 -3.61
N SER A 35 -0.10 -6.47 -4.04
CA SER A 35 -0.08 -7.06 -5.38
C SER A 35 -1.48 -7.40 -5.85
N GLU A 36 -1.60 -7.71 -7.13
CA GLU A 36 -2.85 -8.12 -7.76
C GLU A 36 -2.74 -9.52 -8.38
N VAL A 37 -3.87 -10.20 -8.52
CA VAL A 37 -4.00 -11.48 -9.22
C VAL A 37 -5.34 -11.49 -9.94
N ASN A 38 -5.39 -12.10 -11.12
CA ASN A 38 -6.63 -12.39 -11.80
C ASN A 38 -7.02 -13.83 -11.51
N ILE A 39 -8.23 -14.04 -11.00
CA ILE A 39 -8.74 -15.37 -10.68
C ILE A 39 -10.02 -15.58 -11.47
N LYS A 40 -10.02 -16.61 -12.31
CA LYS A 40 -11.14 -17.02 -13.14
C LYS A 40 -11.41 -18.49 -12.92
N ASP A 41 -12.66 -18.82 -12.59
CA ASP A 41 -13.10 -20.20 -12.31
C ASP A 41 -12.21 -20.92 -11.27
N GLY A 42 -11.73 -20.17 -10.28
CA GLY A 42 -10.83 -20.68 -9.22
C GLY A 42 -9.37 -20.87 -9.64
N VAL A 43 -9.01 -20.55 -10.88
CA VAL A 43 -7.65 -20.66 -11.42
C VAL A 43 -7.05 -19.28 -11.65
N ILE A 44 -5.74 -19.16 -11.44
CA ILE A 44 -4.99 -17.94 -11.69
C ILE A 44 -4.84 -17.72 -13.21
N ASP A 45 -5.42 -16.64 -13.75
CA ASP A 45 -5.22 -16.20 -15.15
C ASP A 45 -4.06 -15.18 -15.19
N ALA A 46 -2.84 -15.71 -15.23
CA ALA A 46 -1.62 -14.88 -15.22
C ALA A 46 -1.43 -14.01 -16.46
N LEU A 47 -2.12 -14.33 -17.56
CA LEU A 47 -1.95 -13.68 -18.85
C LEU A 47 -3.07 -12.66 -19.11
N GLY A 48 -4.14 -12.65 -18.32
CA GLY A 48 -5.30 -11.77 -18.53
C GLY A 48 -5.96 -12.03 -19.88
N THR A 49 -5.91 -13.27 -20.34
CA THR A 49 -6.17 -13.66 -21.74
C THR A 49 -7.64 -13.57 -22.12
N SER A 50 -8.55 -13.42 -21.16
CA SER A 50 -9.95 -13.74 -21.41
C SER A 50 -10.93 -12.57 -21.33
N ASP A 51 -10.69 -11.50 -20.55
CA ASP A 51 -11.69 -10.41 -20.38
C ASP A 51 -11.08 -8.98 -20.27
N GLY A 52 -9.78 -8.83 -20.53
CA GLY A 52 -9.06 -7.56 -20.42
C GLY A 52 -8.67 -7.18 -18.98
N TYR A 53 -7.76 -6.21 -18.83
CA TYR A 53 -7.11 -5.86 -17.56
C TYR A 53 -8.01 -5.26 -16.48
N MET A 54 -9.28 -4.98 -16.77
CA MET A 54 -10.18 -4.27 -15.85
C MET A 54 -11.17 -5.19 -15.12
N ILE A 55 -11.24 -6.48 -15.48
CA ILE A 55 -12.26 -7.40 -14.99
C ILE A 55 -11.60 -8.58 -14.25
N GLY A 56 -12.13 -8.94 -13.07
CA GLY A 56 -11.70 -10.13 -12.31
C GLY A 56 -10.41 -10.00 -11.50
N TRP A 57 -9.79 -8.82 -11.45
CA TRP A 57 -8.57 -8.60 -10.68
C TRP A 57 -8.85 -8.41 -9.20
N GLN A 58 -8.25 -9.27 -8.38
CA GLN A 58 -8.32 -9.24 -6.94
C GLN A 58 -7.04 -8.61 -6.37
N LYS A 59 -7.17 -7.87 -5.26
CA LYS A 59 -6.02 -7.31 -4.53
C LYS A 59 -5.54 -8.29 -3.46
N ARG A 60 -4.24 -8.28 -3.23
CA ARG A 60 -3.56 -9.10 -2.23
C ARG A 60 -2.66 -8.24 -1.38
N ILE A 61 -2.55 -8.63 -0.11
CA ILE A 61 -1.56 -8.11 0.82
C ILE A 61 -0.74 -9.31 1.30
N ASN A 62 0.58 -9.23 1.19
CA ASN A 62 1.50 -10.32 1.58
C ASN A 62 1.09 -11.69 0.97
N GLY A 63 0.65 -11.67 -0.29
CA GLY A 63 0.22 -12.87 -1.03
C GLY A 63 -1.19 -13.39 -0.72
N GLN A 64 -1.89 -12.83 0.28
CA GLN A 64 -3.22 -13.27 0.71
C GLN A 64 -4.33 -12.41 0.09
N LEU A 65 -5.47 -13.03 -0.27
CA LEU A 65 -6.67 -12.33 -0.74
C LEU A 65 -7.49 -11.85 0.46
N ASN A 66 -7.88 -10.56 0.46
CA ASN A 66 -8.71 -9.93 1.50
C ASN A 66 -8.33 -10.32 2.95
N PRO A 67 -7.04 -10.22 3.33
CA PRO A 67 -6.64 -10.60 4.68
C PRO A 67 -7.23 -9.65 5.71
N LYS A 68 -7.37 -10.14 6.94
CA LYS A 68 -7.76 -9.36 8.11
C LYS A 68 -6.54 -9.17 9.00
N MET A 69 -6.28 -7.93 9.40
CA MET A 69 -5.34 -7.61 10.46
C MET A 69 -6.11 -7.11 11.69
N THR A 70 -5.55 -7.33 12.88
CA THR A 70 -6.15 -6.87 14.14
C THR A 70 -5.30 -5.75 14.70
N MET A 71 -5.94 -4.68 15.15
CA MET A 71 -5.32 -3.58 15.88
C MET A 71 -6.13 -3.31 17.15
N ARG A 72 -5.46 -2.92 18.23
CA ARG A 72 -6.13 -2.50 19.46
C ARG A 72 -6.71 -1.09 19.28
N PRO A 73 -7.81 -0.75 19.98
CA PRO A 73 -8.30 0.62 20.01
C PRO A 73 -7.21 1.61 20.45
N GLY A 74 -7.00 2.67 19.66
CA GLY A 74 -5.98 3.70 19.93
C GLY A 74 -4.53 3.28 19.61
N GLU A 75 -4.31 2.08 19.06
CA GLU A 75 -2.99 1.63 18.66
C GLU A 75 -2.45 2.46 17.49
N THR A 76 -1.17 2.81 17.58
CA THR A 76 -0.41 3.41 16.47
C THR A 76 0.59 2.38 15.96
N GLN A 77 0.63 2.21 14.63
CA GLN A 77 1.56 1.33 13.94
C GLN A 77 2.37 2.13 12.91
N ILE A 78 3.49 1.55 12.48
CA ILE A 78 4.32 2.06 11.38
C ILE A 78 4.21 1.06 10.24
N TRP A 79 3.72 1.49 9.08
CA TRP A 79 3.50 0.61 7.94
C TRP A 79 4.55 0.85 6.85
N ASN A 80 5.29 -0.20 6.51
CA ASN A 80 6.17 -0.25 5.35
C ASN A 80 5.37 -0.80 4.16
N LEU A 81 4.96 0.09 3.27
CA LEU A 81 4.09 -0.22 2.14
C LEU A 81 4.90 -0.34 0.86
N ALA A 82 4.72 -1.43 0.12
CA ALA A 82 5.37 -1.60 -1.18
C ALA A 82 4.37 -2.15 -2.21
N ASN A 83 4.21 -1.45 -3.32
CA ASN A 83 3.53 -2.00 -4.48
C ASN A 83 4.50 -2.91 -5.25
N ILE A 84 4.34 -4.22 -5.07
CA ILE A 84 5.14 -5.26 -5.73
C ILE A 84 4.38 -5.94 -6.87
N GLY A 85 3.21 -5.39 -7.21
CA GLY A 85 2.38 -5.81 -8.33
C GLY A 85 3.04 -5.52 -9.68
N SER A 86 2.50 -6.14 -10.73
CA SER A 86 3.05 -5.97 -12.07
C SER A 86 2.51 -4.73 -12.79
N ARG A 87 1.29 -4.30 -12.45
CA ARG A 87 0.55 -3.28 -13.19
C ARG A 87 -0.42 -2.45 -12.34
N GLY A 88 -0.82 -2.95 -11.17
CA GLY A 88 -1.78 -2.26 -10.32
C GLY A 88 -1.23 -0.95 -9.76
N LEU A 89 -2.06 0.08 -9.69
CA LEU A 89 -1.84 1.26 -8.84
C LEU A 89 -2.84 1.22 -7.68
N TYR A 90 -2.46 1.82 -6.55
CA TYR A 90 -3.25 1.79 -5.33
C TYR A 90 -3.47 3.20 -4.82
N ASN A 91 -4.75 3.53 -4.61
CA ASN A 91 -5.15 4.62 -3.74
C ASN A 91 -5.67 4.02 -2.44
N LEU A 92 -5.08 4.41 -1.33
CA LEU A 92 -5.31 3.79 -0.03
C LEU A 92 -6.34 4.60 0.75
N ALA A 93 -7.34 3.89 1.25
CA ALA A 93 -8.27 4.40 2.25
C ALA A 93 -8.26 3.43 3.44
N LEU A 94 -8.26 3.99 4.63
CA LEU A 94 -8.44 3.25 5.87
C LEU A 94 -9.51 3.97 6.67
N THR A 95 -10.68 3.35 6.75
CA THR A 95 -11.91 3.98 7.22
C THR A 95 -12.86 2.89 7.71
N ASP A 96 -13.99 3.29 8.28
CA ASP A 96 -15.05 2.37 8.66
C ASP A 96 -15.80 1.80 7.45
N GLU A 97 -16.75 0.91 7.70
CA GLU A 97 -17.51 0.21 6.65
C GLU A 97 -18.27 1.16 5.71
N ASN A 98 -18.68 2.33 6.21
CA ASN A 98 -19.43 3.33 5.46
C ASN A 98 -18.54 4.39 4.80
N LEU A 99 -17.22 4.29 4.99
CA LEU A 99 -16.21 5.20 4.46
C LEU A 99 -16.24 6.62 5.06
N GLU A 100 -16.90 6.83 6.18
CA GLU A 100 -17.18 8.15 6.77
C GLU A 100 -16.10 8.59 7.77
N ASN A 101 -15.42 7.63 8.41
CA ASN A 101 -14.48 7.89 9.50
C ASN A 101 -13.05 7.49 9.12
N PRO A 102 -12.35 8.32 8.30
CA PRO A 102 -11.01 7.99 7.85
C PRO A 102 -9.97 8.10 8.96
N TRP A 103 -8.96 7.24 8.89
CA TRP A 103 -7.82 7.28 9.77
C TRP A 103 -6.87 8.41 9.36
N GLN A 104 -6.24 9.02 10.37
CA GLN A 104 -5.15 9.96 10.16
C GLN A 104 -3.83 9.20 10.07
N ALA A 105 -3.06 9.48 9.02
CA ALA A 105 -1.74 8.92 8.81
C ALA A 105 -0.70 10.03 8.70
N THR A 106 0.57 9.64 8.77
CA THR A 106 1.70 10.51 8.46
C THR A 106 2.67 9.75 7.57
N ILE A 107 3.00 10.30 6.41
CA ILE A 107 4.07 9.74 5.57
C ILE A 107 5.40 10.21 6.14
N LEU A 108 6.23 9.25 6.53
CA LEU A 108 7.55 9.48 7.11
C LEU A 108 8.66 9.37 6.06
N ALA A 109 8.48 8.52 5.04
CA ALA A 109 9.47 8.27 4.00
C ALA A 109 8.78 7.82 2.72
N VAL A 110 9.50 7.95 1.60
CA VAL A 110 9.18 7.34 0.29
C VAL A 110 10.44 6.74 -0.30
N ASP A 111 10.30 6.01 -1.41
CA ASP A 111 11.40 5.32 -2.10
C ASP A 111 12.70 6.13 -2.17
N GLY A 112 13.74 5.62 -1.51
CA GLY A 112 15.09 6.18 -1.51
C GLY A 112 15.23 7.56 -0.84
N ASN A 113 14.24 8.02 -0.08
CA ASN A 113 14.30 9.30 0.63
C ASN A 113 13.58 9.27 1.97
N GLU A 114 14.37 9.08 3.03
CA GLU A 114 13.97 9.18 4.42
C GLU A 114 14.55 10.42 5.13
N THR A 115 15.64 11.01 4.60
CA THR A 115 16.38 12.09 5.27
C THR A 115 15.89 13.51 4.94
N ASP A 116 15.40 13.75 3.73
CA ASP A 116 14.95 15.09 3.30
C ASP A 116 13.42 15.22 3.28
N MET A 117 12.71 14.16 3.66
CA MET A 117 11.26 14.16 3.79
C MET A 117 10.83 14.89 5.06
N ARG A 118 9.87 15.82 4.92
CA ARG A 118 9.13 16.34 6.08
C ARG A 118 7.95 15.40 6.34
N PRO A 119 7.64 15.05 7.61
CA PRO A 119 6.46 14.23 7.90
C PRO A 119 5.22 14.88 7.31
N LEU A 120 4.52 14.16 6.44
CA LEU A 120 3.35 14.67 5.74
C LEU A 120 2.09 14.06 6.37
N PRO A 121 1.37 14.81 7.22
CA PRO A 121 0.09 14.34 7.74
C PRO A 121 -0.95 14.32 6.61
N LEU A 122 -1.73 13.24 6.55
CA LEU A 122 -2.81 13.09 5.58
C LEU A 122 -3.94 12.20 6.12
N PRO A 123 -5.20 12.46 5.75
CA PRO A 123 -6.27 11.50 5.95
C PRO A 123 -6.14 10.37 4.93
N LEU A 124 -6.30 9.12 5.36
CA LEU A 124 -6.50 7.98 4.47
C LEU A 124 -7.99 7.85 4.10
N SER A 125 -8.56 8.92 3.55
CA SER A 125 -9.98 8.98 3.22
C SER A 125 -10.31 8.33 1.89
N ALA A 126 -11.49 7.70 1.84
CA ALA A 126 -12.15 7.42 0.58
C ALA A 126 -12.44 8.74 -0.13
N ASP A 127 -12.12 8.80 -1.42
CA ASP A 127 -12.32 9.98 -2.23
C ASP A 127 -12.81 9.52 -3.60
N PRO A 128 -14.04 9.90 -4.01
CA PRO A 128 -14.61 9.44 -5.26
C PRO A 128 -13.74 9.75 -6.47
N LEU A 129 -13.00 10.87 -6.47
CA LEU A 129 -12.09 11.22 -7.55
C LEU A 129 -10.87 10.30 -7.55
N ARG A 130 -10.26 10.02 -6.38
CA ARG A 130 -9.11 9.10 -6.28
C ARG A 130 -9.51 7.65 -6.56
N MET A 131 -10.72 7.25 -6.21
CA MET A 131 -11.24 5.91 -6.48
C MET A 131 -11.48 5.67 -7.98
N GLN A 132 -11.74 6.73 -8.75
CA GLN A 132 -12.00 6.65 -10.18
C GLN A 132 -10.80 7.06 -11.04
N ASN A 133 -9.81 7.73 -10.46
CA ASN A 133 -8.64 8.24 -11.16
C ASN A 133 -7.33 7.86 -10.45
N ALA A 134 -6.59 6.91 -11.02
CA ALA A 134 -5.28 6.49 -10.51
C ALA A 134 -4.20 7.59 -10.60
N LEU A 135 -4.43 8.67 -11.35
CA LEU A 135 -3.56 9.84 -11.41
C LEU A 135 -3.88 10.89 -10.34
N ALA A 136 -4.87 10.64 -9.47
CA ALA A 136 -5.10 11.40 -8.26
C ALA A 136 -4.60 10.57 -7.06
N PRO A 137 -3.27 10.57 -6.78
CA PRO A 137 -2.70 9.69 -5.78
C PRO A 137 -3.10 10.11 -4.36
N THR A 138 -3.08 9.14 -3.44
CA THR A 138 -3.34 9.36 -2.01
C THR A 138 -2.32 10.32 -1.39
N ALA A 139 -1.10 10.32 -1.91
CA ALA A 139 -0.10 11.30 -1.56
C ALA A 139 0.81 11.62 -2.74
N ILE A 140 1.20 12.89 -2.86
CA ILE A 140 2.30 13.34 -3.70
C ILE A 140 3.38 13.85 -2.74
N PRO A 141 4.43 13.08 -2.47
CA PRO A 141 5.54 13.56 -1.66
C PRO A 141 6.20 14.73 -2.40
N GLY A 142 6.16 15.92 -1.80
CA GLY A 142 6.85 17.11 -2.31
C GLY A 142 8.36 16.92 -2.17
N GLY A 143 8.98 16.28 -3.15
CA GLY A 143 10.43 15.98 -3.11
C GLY A 143 10.97 15.27 -4.35
N GLY A 144 10.11 14.59 -5.11
CA GLY A 144 10.50 14.07 -6.43
C GLY A 144 10.55 15.19 -7.46
N ARG A 145 11.70 15.87 -7.61
CA ARG A 145 12.01 16.46 -8.93
C ARG A 145 12.23 15.28 -9.87
N LEU A 146 11.34 15.14 -10.86
CA LEU A 146 11.61 14.37 -12.08
C LEU A 146 12.82 14.99 -12.81
#